data_AF-A0A9Q0ZYQ1-F1
#
_entry.id   AF-A0A9Q0ZYQ1-F1
#
_cell.length_a   1.000
_cell.length_b   1.000
_cell.length_c   1.000
_cell.angle_alpha   90.00
_cell.angle_beta   90.00
_cell.angle_gamma   90.00
#
_symmetry.space_group_name_H-M   'P 1'
#
loop_
_entity.id
_entity.type
_entity.pdbx_description
1 polymer ?
#
loop_
_entity_poly.entity_id
_entity_poly.type
_entity_poly.pdbx_seq_one_letter_code
_entity_poly.pdbx_strand_id
1 'polypeptide(L)'
;MGLVNTVVPLDNLEQETVKWCREILRNSPTAIRVLKSALNAVDDGHAGLQELAGNTTLIYYGTEEGSEGKAAFMERRPPDFSKFPRRP
;
A
#
# COMPACT_ATOMS: atom_id res chain seq x y z
N MET A 1 21.50 19.76 -5.37
CA MET A 1 20.13 20.17 -5.76
C MET A 1 19.15 19.01 -5.79
N GLY A 2 19.55 17.75 -5.97
CA GLY A 2 18.72 16.55 -5.67
C GLY A 2 17.44 16.37 -6.49
N LEU A 3 17.18 17.24 -7.47
CA LEU A 3 15.91 17.30 -8.20
C LEU A 3 15.72 16.16 -9.22
N VAL A 4 16.81 15.52 -9.65
CA VAL A 4 16.79 14.42 -10.62
C VAL A 4 17.55 13.21 -10.05
N ASN A 5 17.07 12.01 -10.32
CA ASN A 5 17.69 10.77 -9.84
C ASN A 5 18.92 10.36 -10.68
N THR A 6 18.91 10.59 -12.00
CA THR A 6 19.99 10.22 -12.92
C THR A 6 20.01 11.12 -14.16
N VAL A 7 21.13 11.16 -14.88
CA VAL A 7 21.32 11.91 -16.14
C VAL A 7 21.89 10.97 -17.20
N VAL A 8 21.28 10.95 -18.38
CA VAL A 8 21.69 10.11 -19.53
C VAL A 8 21.68 10.92 -20.83
N PRO A 9 22.43 10.50 -21.87
CA PRO A 9 22.32 11.08 -23.21
C PRO A 9 20.87 11.04 -23.73
N LEU A 10 20.47 12.05 -24.51
CA LEU A 10 19.09 12.18 -25.02
C LEU A 10 18.64 10.91 -25.76
N ASP A 11 19.51 10.32 -26.58
CA ASP A 11 19.23 9.11 -27.36
C ASP A 11 18.95 7.87 -26.48
N ASN A 12 19.36 7.89 -25.21
CA ASN A 12 19.18 6.79 -24.26
C ASN A 12 18.06 7.06 -23.23
N LEU A 13 17.40 8.22 -23.27
CA LEU A 13 16.45 8.65 -22.24
C LEU A 13 15.30 7.65 -22.05
N GLU A 14 14.69 7.20 -23.15
CA GLU A 14 13.59 6.23 -23.09
C GLU A 14 14.08 4.87 -22.60
N GLN A 15 15.25 4.42 -23.07
CA GLN A 15 15.81 3.13 -22.69
C GLN A 15 16.07 3.04 -21.18
N GLU A 16 16.70 4.08 -20.58
CA GLU A 16 16.94 4.10 -19.14
C GLU A 16 15.63 4.24 -18.36
N THR A 17 14.68 5.05 -18.85
CA THR A 17 13.35 5.20 -18.21
C THR A 17 12.61 3.85 -18.15
N VAL A 18 12.52 3.14 -19.27
CA VAL A 18 11.85 1.84 -19.35
C VAL A 18 12.55 0.79 -18.49
N LYS A 19 13.88 0.83 -18.40
CA LYS A 19 14.63 -0.04 -17.50
C LYS A 19 14.19 0.15 -16.04
N TRP A 20 14.10 1.39 -15.55
CA TRP A 20 13.63 1.68 -14.19
C TRP A 20 12.19 1.22 -13.97
N CYS A 21 11.29 1.48 -14.93
CA CYS A 21 9.92 0.98 -14.87
C CYS A 21 9.88 -0.56 -14.75
N ARG A 22 10.71 -1.27 -15.52
CA ARG A 22 10.80 -2.74 -15.45
C ARG A 22 11.36 -3.24 -14.12
N GLU A 23 12.26 -2.48 -13.49
CA GLU A 23 12.76 -2.81 -12.15
C GLU A 23 11.65 -2.66 -11.09
N ILE A 24 10.85 -1.58 -11.16
CA ILE A 24 9.69 -1.37 -10.28
C ILE A 24 8.65 -2.49 -10.46
N LEU A 25 8.36 -2.89 -11.70
CA LEU A 25 7.38 -3.93 -12.02
C LEU A 25 7.74 -5.32 -11.48
N ARG A 26 8.99 -5.56 -11.08
CA ARG A 26 9.40 -6.83 -10.44
C ARG A 26 9.06 -6.87 -8.94
N ASN A 27 8.68 -5.75 -8.35
CA ASN A 27 8.39 -5.63 -6.92
C ASN A 27 6.90 -5.84 -6.61
N SER A 28 6.57 -6.07 -5.33
CA SER A 28 5.18 -6.19 -4.87
C SER A 28 4.40 -4.88 -5.10
N PRO A 29 3.32 -4.87 -5.91
CA PRO A 29 2.52 -3.67 -6.12
C PRO A 29 1.88 -3.15 -4.83
N THR A 30 1.49 -4.05 -3.92
CA THR A 30 0.96 -3.69 -2.60
C THR A 30 2.02 -3.00 -1.73
N ALA A 31 3.26 -3.48 -1.74
CA ALA A 31 4.33 -2.84 -0.98
C ALA A 31 4.64 -1.44 -1.54
N ILE A 32 4.73 -1.30 -2.87
CA ILE A 32 5.01 -0.02 -3.53
C ILE A 32 3.94 1.03 -3.20
N ARG A 33 2.65 0.68 -3.26
CA ARG A 33 1.58 1.65 -2.93
C ARG A 33 1.60 2.07 -1.46
N VAL A 34 1.86 1.14 -0.53
CA VAL A 34 1.93 1.45 0.91
C VAL A 34 3.11 2.37 1.18
N LEU A 35 4.29 2.06 0.63
CA LEU A 35 5.49 2.87 0.78
C LEU A 35 5.30 4.29 0.21
N LYS A 36 4.66 4.42 -0.97
CA LYS A 36 4.33 5.73 -1.53
C LYS A 36 3.43 6.54 -0.58
N SER A 37 2.35 5.94 -0.07
CA SER A 37 1.46 6.63 0.88
C SER A 37 2.16 6.99 2.20
N ALA A 38 3.10 6.16 2.67
CA ALA A 38 3.88 6.44 3.87
C ALA A 38 4.85 7.61 3.66
N LEU A 39 5.46 7.72 2.48
CA LEU A 39 6.30 8.86 2.11
C LEU A 39 5.49 10.15 2.03
N ASN A 40 4.31 10.12 1.38
CA ASN A 40 3.40 11.28 1.31
C ASN A 40 2.93 11.73 2.69
N ALA A 41 2.66 10.79 3.62
CA ALA A 41 2.16 11.08 4.96
C ALA A 41 3.09 11.97 5.82
N VAL A 42 4.37 12.05 5.49
CA VAL A 42 5.32 12.93 6.18
C VAL A 42 4.98 14.40 5.95
N ASP A 43 4.62 14.75 4.72
CA ASP A 43 4.45 16.15 4.29
C ASP A 43 2.98 16.56 4.18
N ASP A 44 2.07 15.62 3.87
CA ASP A 44 0.65 15.90 3.60
C ASP A 44 -0.23 15.85 4.86
N GLY A 45 0.34 15.58 6.04
CA GLY A 45 -0.36 15.51 7.32
C GLY A 45 -1.56 14.56 7.27
N HIS A 46 -2.75 15.05 7.63
CA HIS A 46 -3.97 14.22 7.67
C HIS A 46 -4.37 13.64 6.30
N ALA A 47 -4.05 14.32 5.19
CA ALA A 47 -4.38 13.80 3.86
C ALA A 47 -3.52 12.58 3.53
N GLY A 48 -2.22 12.63 3.82
CA GLY A 48 -1.35 11.47 3.61
C GLY A 48 -1.64 10.33 4.60
N LEU A 49 -2.00 10.63 5.85
CA LEU A 49 -2.50 9.62 6.80
C LEU A 49 -3.78 8.94 6.31
N GLN A 50 -4.67 9.68 5.64
CA GLN A 50 -5.90 9.11 5.06
C GLN A 50 -5.59 8.13 3.93
N GLU A 51 -4.61 8.42 3.07
CA GLU A 51 -4.16 7.48 2.03
C GLU A 51 -3.56 6.21 2.65
N LEU A 52 -2.67 6.37 3.63
CA LEU A 52 -2.01 5.25 4.32
C LEU A 52 -3.02 4.36 5.06
N ALA A 53 -3.92 4.98 5.84
CA ALA A 53 -4.98 4.26 6.57
C ALA A 53 -5.96 3.56 5.62
N GLY A 54 -6.23 4.16 4.45
CA GLY A 54 -7.03 3.53 3.39
C GLY A 54 -6.38 2.27 2.84
N ASN A 55 -5.06 2.29 2.58
CA ASN A 55 -4.31 1.11 2.17
C ASN A 55 -4.31 0.02 3.27
N THR A 56 -4.14 0.39 4.54
CA THR A 56 -4.19 -0.56 5.66
C THR A 56 -5.59 -1.18 5.80
N THR A 57 -6.66 -0.40 5.65
CA THR A 57 -8.05 -0.90 5.67
C THR A 57 -8.30 -1.89 4.53
N LEU A 58 -7.81 -1.59 3.33
CA LEU A 58 -7.91 -2.50 2.19
C LEU A 58 -7.21 -3.84 2.46
N ILE A 59 -6.02 -3.82 3.06
CA ILE A 59 -5.28 -5.03 3.45
C ILE A 59 -6.06 -5.80 4.53
N TYR A 60 -6.61 -5.11 5.53
CA TYR A 60 -7.42 -5.72 6.59
C TYR A 60 -8.66 -6.44 6.04
N TYR A 61 -9.36 -5.86 5.06
CA TYR A 61 -10.50 -6.51 4.41
C TYR A 61 -10.13 -7.78 3.64
N GLY A 62 -8.85 -8.00 3.33
CA GLY A 62 -8.35 -9.26 2.76
C GLY A 62 -8.09 -10.35 3.81
N THR A 63 -8.30 -10.10 5.10
CA THR A 63 -8.06 -11.07 6.17
C THR A 63 -9.32 -11.84 6.57
N GLU A 64 -9.13 -13.00 7.22
CA GLU A 64 -10.23 -13.76 7.80
C GLU A 64 -10.92 -13.00 8.95
N GLU A 65 -10.16 -12.21 9.72
CA GLU A 65 -10.70 -11.36 10.79
C GLU A 65 -11.63 -10.28 10.25
N GLY A 66 -11.21 -9.58 9.18
CA GLY A 66 -12.07 -8.63 8.48
C GLY A 66 -13.32 -9.28 7.88
N SER A 67 -13.18 -10.51 7.39
CA SER A 67 -14.29 -11.28 6.81
C SER A 67 -15.32 -11.73 7.85
N GLU A 68 -14.88 -12.12 9.06
CA GLU A 68 -15.76 -12.52 10.18
C GLU A 68 -16.72 -11.40 10.57
N GLY A 69 -16.21 -10.18 10.73
CA GLY A 69 -17.05 -9.04 11.10
C GLY A 69 -18.15 -8.78 10.07
N LYS A 70 -17.80 -8.84 8.77
CA LYS A 70 -18.76 -8.70 7.67
C LYS A 70 -19.79 -9.83 7.66
N ALA A 71 -19.35 -11.09 7.79
CA ALA A 71 -20.22 -12.26 7.76
C ALA A 71 -21.22 -12.23 8.93
N ALA A 72 -20.74 -11.98 10.16
CA ALA A 72 -21.58 -11.90 11.35
C ALA A 72 -22.68 -10.84 11.22
N PHE A 73 -22.34 -9.67 10.65
CA PHE A 73 -23.33 -8.62 10.36
C PHE A 73 -24.42 -9.08 9.39
N MET A 74 -24.03 -9.74 8.29
CA MET A 74 -24.98 -10.27 7.29
C MET A 74 -25.88 -11.38 7.86
N GLU A 75 -25.31 -12.22 8.72
CA GLU A 75 -25.99 -13.32 9.41
C GLU A 75 -26.78 -12.87 10.65
N ARG A 76 -26.71 -11.59 11.02
CA ARG A 76 -27.35 -11.00 12.21
C ARG A 76 -27.00 -11.73 13.52
N ARG A 77 -25.76 -12.22 13.62
CA ARG A 77 -25.22 -12.83 14.83
C ARG A 77 -24.08 -11.97 15.41
N PRO A 78 -23.75 -12.13 16.69
CA PRO A 78 -22.51 -11.58 17.22
C PRO A 78 -21.28 -12.14 16.47
N PRO A 79 -20.26 -11.32 16.17
CA PRO A 79 -19.00 -11.80 15.62
C PRO A 79 -18.18 -12.54 16.68
N ASP A 80 -17.44 -13.56 16.27
CA ASP A 80 -16.47 -14.26 17.12
C ASP A 80 -15.04 -14.00 16.66
N PHE A 81 -14.38 -13.05 17.33
CA PHE A 81 -12.97 -12.72 17.08
C PHE A 81 -12.00 -13.50 17.96
N SER A 82 -12.49 -14.35 18.89
CA SER A 82 -11.61 -15.10 19.80
C SER A 82 -10.72 -16.11 19.09
N LYS A 83 -11.14 -16.55 17.89
CA LYS A 83 -10.40 -17.45 17.00
C LYS A 83 -9.17 -16.82 16.33
N PHE A 84 -9.02 -15.50 16.35
CA PHE A 84 -7.88 -14.81 15.73
C PHE A 84 -6.80 -14.49 16.77
N PRO A 85 -5.52 -14.80 16.46
CA PRO A 85 -4.43 -14.56 17.41
C PRO A 85 -4.18 -13.07 17.59
N ARG A 86 -4.14 -12.61 18.85
CA ARG A 86 -3.71 -11.26 19.18
C ARG A 86 -2.19 -11.17 19.07
N ARG A 87 -1.70 -10.35 18.14
CA ARG A 87 -0.27 -10.05 18.02
C ARG A 87 0.14 -9.09 19.16
N PRO A 88 1.36 -9.22 19.70
CA PRO A 88 1.86 -8.37 20.78
C PRO A 88 2.02 -6.90 20.36
#